data_AF-A0A427TRX1-F1
#
_entry.id   AF-A0A427TRX1-F1
#
_cell.length_a   1.000
_cell.length_b   1.000
_cell.length_c   1.000
_cell.angle_alpha   90.00
_cell.angle_beta   90.00
_cell.angle_gamma   90.00
#
_symmetry.space_group_name_H-M   'P 1'
#
loop_
_entity.id
_entity.type
_entity.pdbx_description
1 polymer ?
#
loop_
_entity_poly.entity_id
_entity_poly.type
_entity_poly.pdbx_seq_one_letter_code
_entity_poly.pdbx_strand_id
1 'polypeptide(L)' 'MKQSFSAQRNELIAELNRISRELQLAADDLRKCKGIGAENCSAKLHQLSGKYQRIKHKLYQV' A
#
# COMPACT_ATOMS: atom_id res chain seq x y z
N MET A 1 -6.69 7.15 -28.81
CA MET A 1 -5.56 7.01 -27.85
C MET A 1 -5.89 7.31 -26.38
N LYS A 2 -6.92 8.10 -26.01
CA LYS A 2 -7.22 8.42 -24.59
C LYS A 2 -7.69 7.25 -23.71
N GLN A 3 -8.32 6.21 -24.26
CA GLN A 3 -8.82 5.07 -23.48
C GLN A 3 -7.70 4.24 -22.80
N SER A 4 -6.55 4.10 -23.45
CA SER A 4 -5.43 3.28 -22.95
C SER A 4 -4.83 3.83 -21.65
N PHE A 5 -4.68 5.16 -21.54
CA PHE A 5 -4.12 5.79 -20.35
C PHE A 5 -5.03 5.63 -19.12
N SER A 6 -6.35 5.75 -19.31
CA SER A 6 -7.31 5.56 -18.21
C SER A 6 -7.35 4.12 -17.68
N ALA A 7 -7.20 3.13 -18.57
CA ALA A 7 -7.16 1.72 -18.19
C ALA A 7 -5.89 1.41 -17.39
N GLN A 8 -4.72 1.84 -17.88
CA GLN A 8 -3.44 1.67 -17.19
C GLN A 8 -3.41 2.37 -15.81
N ARG A 9 -3.98 3.58 -15.71
CA ARG A 9 -4.12 4.27 -14.42
C ARG A 9 -4.98 3.46 -13.44
N ASN A 10 -6.09 2.91 -13.90
CA ASN A 10 -6.98 2.13 -13.05
C ASN A 10 -6.33 0.81 -12.58
N GLU A 11 -5.55 0.17 -13.45
CA GLU A 11 -4.73 -1.00 -13.10
C GLU A 11 -3.70 -0.65 -12.01
N LEU A 12 -2.95 0.43 -12.19
CA LEU A 12 -1.98 0.90 -11.18
C LEU A 12 -2.65 1.22 -9.84
N ILE A 13 -3.83 1.83 -9.86
CA ILE A 13 -4.62 2.10 -8.65
C ILE A 13 -5.05 0.79 -7.97
N ALA A 14 -5.47 -0.21 -8.73
CA ALA A 14 -5.87 -1.52 -8.20
C ALA A 14 -4.66 -2.24 -7.57
N GLU A 15 -3.51 -2.21 -8.23
CA GLU A 15 -2.28 -2.81 -7.73
C GLU A 15 -1.79 -2.10 -6.45
N LEU A 16 -1.80 -0.76 -6.43
CA LEU A 16 -1.45 0.02 -5.23
C LEU A 16 -2.38 -0.27 -4.06
N ASN A 17 -3.69 -0.45 -4.31
CA ASN A 17 -4.64 -0.87 -3.28
C ASN A 17 -4.31 -2.26 -2.73
N ARG A 18 -4.01 -3.21 -3.62
CA ARG A 18 -3.63 -4.58 -3.24
C ARG A 18 -2.37 -4.57 -2.38
N ILE A 19 -1.29 -3.93 -2.83
CA ILE A 19 -0.02 -3.83 -2.10
C ILE A 19 -0.24 -3.16 -0.75
N SER A 20 -0.96 -2.03 -0.70
CA SER A 20 -1.23 -1.33 0.56
C SER A 20 -1.95 -2.23 1.57
N ARG A 21 -2.89 -3.06 1.10
CA ARG A 21 -3.64 -3.99 1.95
C ARG A 21 -2.77 -5.15 2.44
N GLU A 22 -1.98 -5.76 1.56
CA GLU A 22 -1.06 -6.84 1.94
C GLU A 22 -0.03 -6.36 2.98
N LEU A 23 0.51 -5.15 2.81
CA LEU A 23 1.41 -4.53 3.79
C LEU A 23 0.72 -4.28 5.14
N GLN A 24 -0.53 -3.82 5.12
CA GLN A 24 -1.31 -3.61 6.35
C GLN A 24 -1.54 -4.93 7.09
N LEU A 25 -1.96 -5.98 6.39
CA LEU A 25 -2.16 -7.31 6.95
C LEU A 25 -0.88 -7.89 7.56
N ALA A 26 0.24 -7.79 6.83
CA ALA A 26 1.54 -8.24 7.32
C ALA A 26 1.97 -7.45 8.57
N ALA A 27 1.69 -6.15 8.62
CA ALA A 27 1.98 -5.32 9.79
C ALA A 27 1.15 -5.74 11.00
N ASP A 28 -0.14 -6.03 10.80
CA ASP A 28 -1.07 -6.46 11.85
C ASP A 28 -0.74 -7.88 12.35
N ASP A 29 -0.29 -8.78 11.47
CA ASP A 29 0.18 -10.10 11.87
C ASP A 29 1.48 -10.02 12.68
N LEU A 30 2.42 -9.15 12.30
CA LEU A 30 3.65 -8.94 13.05
C LEU A 30 3.42 -8.32 14.45
N ARG A 31 2.35 -7.56 14.66
CA ARG A 31 1.99 -7.05 16.00
C ARG A 31 1.66 -8.16 16.99
N LYS A 32 1.30 -9.36 16.51
CA LYS A 32 1.04 -10.53 17.35
C LYS A 32 2.35 -11.18 17.84
N CYS A 33 3.47 -10.88 17.20
CA CYS A 33 4.79 -11.37 17.58
C CYS A 33 5.41 -10.44 18.64
N LYS A 34 6.01 -11.02 19.69
CA LYS A 34 6.76 -10.25 20.69
C LYS A 34 8.18 -9.99 20.20
N GLY A 35 8.65 -8.75 20.35
CA GLY A 35 10.04 -8.39 20.16
C GLY A 35 10.24 -7.12 19.33
N ILE A 36 11.28 -6.36 19.67
CA ILE A 36 11.63 -5.06 19.07
C ILE A 36 11.76 -5.16 17.54
N GLY A 37 12.26 -6.30 17.03
CA GLY A 37 12.36 -6.54 15.58
C GLY A 37 10.99 -6.61 14.89
N ALA A 38 10.02 -7.29 15.50
CA ALA A 38 8.67 -7.42 14.97
C ALA A 38 7.90 -6.10 15.04
N GLU A 39 8.03 -5.36 16.13
CA GLU A 39 7.46 -4.02 16.31
C GLU A 39 7.99 -3.04 15.27
N ASN A 40 9.32 -2.99 15.08
CA ASN A 40 9.95 -2.15 14.07
C ASN A 40 9.53 -2.52 12.64
N CYS A 41 9.38 -3.82 12.36
CA CYS A 41 8.94 -4.29 11.06
C CYS A 41 7.47 -3.90 10.80
N SER A 42 6.59 -4.11 11.77
CA SER A 42 5.19 -3.68 11.71
C SER A 42 5.06 -2.17 11.46
N ALA A 43 5.81 -1.35 12.21
CA ALA A 43 5.80 0.11 12.03
C ALA A 43 6.23 0.51 10.61
N LYS A 44 7.28 -0.11 10.06
CA LYS A 44 7.75 0.14 8.69
C LYS A 44 6.71 -0.27 7.64
N LEU A 45 6.04 -1.40 7.82
CA LEU A 45 5.01 -1.87 6.89
C LEU A 45 3.78 -0.95 6.88
N HIS A 46 3.32 -0.48 8.04
CA HIS A 46 2.28 0.55 8.09
C HIS A 46 2.70 1.85 7.39
N GLN A 47 3.95 2.29 7.60
CA GLN A 47 4.47 3.47 6.92
C GLN A 47 4.49 3.29 5.39
N LEU A 48 4.90 2.11 4.90
CA LEU A 48 4.89 1.78 3.47
C LEU A 48 3.46 1.73 2.91
N SER A 49 2.53 1.08 3.61
CA SER A 49 1.11 1.07 3.23
C SER A 49 0.56 2.50 3.08
N GLY A 50 0.82 3.38 4.05
CA GLY A 50 0.43 4.78 3.98
C GLY A 50 1.08 5.55 2.82
N LYS A 51 2.32 5.24 2.44
CA LYS A 51 2.97 5.83 1.24
C LYS A 51 2.23 5.44 -0.03
N TYR A 52 1.90 4.16 -0.22
CA TYR A 52 1.18 3.70 -1.41
C TYR A 52 -0.26 4.23 -1.47
N GLN A 53 -0.94 4.36 -0.33
CA GLN A 53 -2.24 5.04 -0.26
C GLN A 53 -2.16 6.51 -0.69
N ARG A 54 -1.09 7.23 -0.33
CA ARG A 54 -0.89 8.62 -0.79
C ARG A 54 -0.62 8.70 -2.29
N ILE A 55 0.22 7.80 -2.84
CA ILE A 55 0.49 7.74 -4.28
C ILE A 55 -0.82 7.47 -5.04
N LYS A 56 -1.63 6.53 -4.57
CA LYS A 56 -2.96 6.26 -5.11
C LYS A 56 -3.84 7.50 -5.13
N HIS A 57 -3.92 8.25 -4.02
CA HIS A 57 -4.72 9.48 -3.97
C HIS A 57 -4.23 10.51 -5.00
N LYS A 58 -2.92 10.63 -5.20
CA LYS A 58 -2.37 11.50 -6.25
C LYS A 58 -2.79 11.03 -7.65
N LEU A 59 -2.77 9.73 -7.92
CA LEU A 59 -3.20 9.17 -9.21
C LEU A 59 -4.69 9.42 -9.50
N TYR A 60 -5.55 9.50 -8.49
CA TYR A 60 -6.96 9.89 -8.69
C TYR A 60 -7.15 11.37 -9.06
N GLN A 61 -6.17 12.22 -8.77
CA GLN A 61 -6.21 13.66 -9.03
C GLN A 61 -5.64 14.04 -10.41
N VAL A 62 -5.12 13.04 -11.16
CA VAL A 62 -4.55 13.18 -12.51
C VAL A 62 -5.49 12.56 -13.55
#